data_AF-A0A3E0BWG3-F1
#
_entry.id   AF-A0A3E0BWG3-F1
#
_cell.length_a   1.000
_cell.length_b   1.000
_cell.length_c   1.000
_cell.angle_alpha   90.00
_cell.angle_beta   90.00
_cell.angle_gamma   90.00
#
_symmetry.space_group_name_H-M   'P 1'
#
loop_
_entity.id
_entity.type
_entity.pdbx_description
1 polymer ?
#
loop_
_entity_poly.entity_id
_entity_poly.type
_entity_poly.pdbx_seq_one_letter_code
_entity_poly.pdbx_strand_id
1 'polypeptide(L)'
;MNAERAGGRPQRGHRMYIVLTSRPGQYRSEPTPGITPVETHDYFYGARHVAEFVVAQLEGDSRVRIVEETGPQTVNLVPTKFFEKFATLRDALQSIEDLTGHGHEEARVSRRNN
;
A
#
# COMPACT_ATOMS: atom_id res chain seq x y z
N MET A 1 -42.23 6.23 23.21
CA MET A 1 -40.75 6.30 23.17
C MET A 1 -40.22 4.92 22.86
N ASN A 2 -39.87 4.62 21.61
CA ASN A 2 -39.10 3.43 21.27
C ASN A 2 -38.09 3.85 20.20
N ALA A 3 -36.81 3.78 20.57
CA ALA A 3 -35.69 4.16 19.74
C ALA A 3 -35.26 2.95 18.90
N GLU A 4 -35.88 2.76 17.74
CA GLU A 4 -35.32 1.91 16.69
C GLU A 4 -34.18 2.68 16.01
N ARG A 5 -32.99 2.63 16.62
CA ARG A 5 -31.75 2.94 15.91
C ARG A 5 -31.42 1.76 15.01
N ALA A 6 -32.05 1.73 13.84
CA ALA A 6 -31.59 0.96 12.70
C ALA A 6 -30.24 1.55 12.24
N GLY A 7 -29.18 1.26 13.00
CA GLY A 7 -27.81 1.37 12.53
C GLY A 7 -27.59 0.29 11.50
N GLY A 8 -28.03 0.54 10.26
CA GLY A 8 -27.59 -0.23 9.11
C GLY A 8 -26.07 -0.15 9.08
N ARG A 9 -25.39 -1.17 9.61
CA ARG A 9 -23.96 -1.33 9.43
C ARG A 9 -23.77 -1.41 7.91
N PRO A 10 -23.07 -0.46 7.26
CA PRO A 10 -22.76 -0.62 5.86
C PRO A 10 -22.05 -1.96 5.72
N GLN A 11 -22.61 -2.79 4.85
CA GLN A 11 -22.14 -4.13 4.55
C GLN A 11 -20.64 -4.03 4.33
N ARG A 12 -19.84 -4.76 5.13
CA ARG A 12 -18.38 -4.82 4.97
C ARG A 12 -18.12 -5.46 3.61
N GLY A 13 -18.06 -4.63 2.55
CA GLY A 13 -17.41 -5.01 1.31
C GLY A 13 -16.06 -5.60 1.69
N HIS A 14 -15.68 -6.71 1.06
CA HIS A 14 -14.42 -7.39 1.33
C HIS A 14 -13.29 -6.37 1.22
N ARG A 15 -12.84 -5.85 2.37
CA ARG A 15 -11.77 -4.86 2.45
C ARG A 15 -10.50 -5.58 2.13
N MET A 16 -10.14 -5.55 0.86
CA MET A 16 -8.85 -6.05 0.40
C MET A 16 -7.81 -4.97 0.65
N TYR A 17 -6.60 -5.41 0.89
CA TYR A 17 -5.46 -4.55 1.08
C TYR A 17 -4.44 -4.87 -0.02
N ILE A 18 -3.75 -3.85 -0.49
CA ILE A 18 -2.65 -3.99 -1.44
C ILE A 18 -1.44 -3.26 -0.87
N VAL A 19 -0.25 -3.74 -1.21
CA VAL A 19 1.00 -3.06 -0.88
C VAL A 19 1.49 -2.33 -2.13
N LEU A 20 1.46 -1.01 -2.08
CA LEU A 20 2.07 -0.17 -3.10
C LEU A 20 3.54 0.00 -2.76
N THR A 21 4.42 -0.26 -3.72
CA THR A 21 5.85 0.03 -3.57
C THR A 21 6.18 1.28 -4.35
N SER A 22 7.02 2.13 -3.79
CA SER A 22 7.59 3.31 -4.45
C SER A 22 9.10 3.26 -4.26
N ARG A 23 9.87 3.57 -5.30
CA ARG A 23 11.33 3.65 -5.23
C ARG A 23 11.76 5.09 -5.52
N PRO A 24 12.17 5.86 -4.50
CA PRO A 24 12.62 7.23 -4.67
C PRO A 24 13.73 7.32 -5.73
N GLY A 25 13.56 8.22 -6.71
CA GLY A 25 14.49 8.35 -7.82
C GLY A 25 14.40 7.22 -8.86
N GLN A 26 13.29 6.49 -8.93
CA GLN A 26 12.95 5.55 -10.01
C GLN A 26 11.47 5.67 -10.38
N TYR A 27 10.58 5.44 -9.43
CA TYR A 27 9.13 5.60 -9.63
C TYR A 27 8.39 5.78 -8.31
N ARG A 28 7.22 6.41 -8.39
CA ARG A 28 6.30 6.62 -7.28
C ARG A 28 4.94 6.04 -7.61
N SER A 29 4.39 5.26 -6.68
CA SER A 29 3.03 4.77 -6.75
C SER A 29 2.10 5.75 -6.03
N GLU A 30 1.19 6.35 -6.79
CA GLU A 30 0.13 7.23 -6.28
C GLU A 30 -1.19 6.47 -6.19
N PRO A 31 -1.87 6.51 -5.03
CA PRO A 31 -3.23 6.00 -4.91
C PRO A 31 -4.17 6.83 -5.77
N THR A 32 -5.15 6.18 -6.40
CA THR A 32 -6.21 6.85 -7.18
C THR A 32 -7.57 6.60 -6.51
N PRO A 33 -8.68 7.19 -6.98
CA PRO A 33 -10.00 6.97 -6.39
C PRO A 33 -10.33 5.47 -6.19
N GLY A 34 -10.77 5.11 -4.98
CA GLY A 34 -11.03 3.73 -4.54
C GLY A 34 -9.81 3.01 -3.92
N ILE A 35 -8.66 3.68 -3.83
CA ILE A 35 -7.48 3.25 -3.08
C ILE A 35 -7.24 4.22 -1.93
N THR A 36 -7.35 3.74 -0.70
CA THR A 36 -7.15 4.55 0.51
C THR A 36 -5.90 4.08 1.24
N PRO A 37 -4.82 4.86 1.26
CA PRO A 37 -3.64 4.57 2.08
C PRO A 37 -4.04 4.42 3.56
N VAL A 38 -3.58 3.35 4.18
CA VAL A 38 -3.84 3.05 5.60
C VAL A 38 -2.56 3.20 6.40
N GLU A 39 -1.45 2.70 5.87
CA GLU A 39 -0.18 2.71 6.58
C GLU A 39 1.00 2.79 5.62
N THR A 40 2.04 3.54 5.99
CA THR A 40 3.24 3.70 5.17
C THR A 40 4.45 3.19 5.94
N HIS A 41 5.36 2.52 5.26
CA HIS A 41 6.57 1.93 5.78
C HIS A 41 7.74 2.33 4.89
N ASP A 42 8.73 2.99 5.47
CA ASP A 42 9.95 3.35 4.78
C ASP A 42 10.95 2.19 4.91
N TYR A 43 11.48 1.73 3.77
CA TYR A 43 12.47 0.68 3.67
C TYR A 43 13.85 1.27 3.46
N PHE A 44 14.72 0.99 4.43
CA PHE A 44 16.11 1.40 4.46
C PHE A 44 17.02 0.21 4.24
N TYR A 45 18.05 0.43 3.45
CA TYR A 45 19.19 -0.47 3.34
C TYR A 45 20.41 0.26 3.91
N GLY A 46 20.86 -0.17 5.09
CA GLY A 46 21.86 0.56 5.86
C GLY A 46 21.35 1.95 6.25
N ALA A 47 22.04 3.00 5.78
CA ALA A 47 21.66 4.41 6.04
C ALA A 47 20.82 5.04 4.90
N ARG A 48 20.53 4.30 3.83
CA ARG A 48 19.87 4.83 2.63
C ARG A 48 18.40 4.43 2.58
N HIS A 49 17.52 5.39 2.35
CA HIS A 49 16.12 5.12 1.99
C HIS A 49 16.07 4.54 0.56
N VAL A 50 15.65 3.29 0.44
CA VAL A 50 15.66 2.54 -0.83
C VAL A 50 14.28 2.45 -1.45
N ALA A 51 13.24 2.25 -0.63
CA ALA A 51 11.86 2.14 -1.09
C ALA A 51 10.87 2.56 0.00
N GLU A 52 9.66 2.89 -0.40
CA GLU A 52 8.52 3.16 0.48
C GLU A 52 7.42 2.15 0.14
N PHE A 53 6.90 1.47 1.16
CA PHE A 53 5.79 0.54 1.08
C PHE A 53 4.55 1.16 1.71
N VAL A 54 3.51 1.39 0.91
CA VAL A 54 2.24 1.94 1.37
C VAL A 54 1.20 0.82 1.32
N VAL A 55 0.72 0.40 2.49
CA VAL A 55 -0.45 -0.47 2.58
C VAL A 55 -1.69 0.38 2.37
N ALA A 56 -2.45 0.04 1.34
CA ALA A 56 -3.69 0.73 0.99
C ALA A 56 -4.88 -0.22 0.98
N GLN A 57 -6.01 0.26 1.46
CA GLN A 57 -7.31 -0.39 1.36
C GLN A 57 -7.90 -0.17 -0.03
N LEU A 58 -8.45 -1.24 -0.58
CA LEU A 58 -9.11 -1.27 -1.87
C LEU A 58 -10.62 -1.37 -1.67
N GLU A 59 -11.38 -0.45 -2.27
CA GLU A 59 -12.86 -0.46 -2.22
C GLU A 59 -13.49 -1.22 -3.41
N GLY A 60 -12.70 -1.57 -4.43
CA GLY A 60 -13.17 -2.28 -5.63
C GLY A 60 -12.10 -2.37 -6.72
N ASP A 61 -12.51 -2.48 -7.99
CA ASP A 61 -11.57 -2.47 -9.11
C ASP A 61 -11.01 -1.06 -9.36
N SER A 62 -9.86 -0.76 -8.75
CA SER A 62 -9.13 0.50 -8.95
C SER A 62 -7.84 0.32 -9.75
N ARG A 63 -7.20 1.43 -10.10
CA ARG A 63 -5.88 1.47 -10.76
C ARG A 63 -4.90 2.25 -9.91
N VAL A 64 -3.66 1.82 -9.82
CA VAL A 64 -2.57 2.58 -9.19
C VAL A 64 -1.92 3.42 -10.27
N ARG A 65 -1.63 4.68 -9.96
CA ARG A 65 -0.88 5.54 -10.86
C ARG A 65 0.61 5.45 -10.53
N ILE A 66 1.39 4.83 -11.41
CA ILE A 66 2.83 4.76 -11.28
C ILE A 66 3.44 5.89 -12.10
N VAL A 67 4.12 6.81 -11.42
CA VAL A 67 4.82 7.94 -12.03
C VAL A 67 6.30 7.62 -12.06
N GLU A 68 6.90 7.53 -13.24
CA GLU A 68 8.35 7.35 -13.37
C GLU A 68 9.08 8.66 -13.04
N GLU A 69 10.07 8.58 -12.14
CA GLU A 69 10.90 9.71 -11.73
C GLU A 69 12.21 9.78 -12.55
N THR A 70 12.59 8.69 -13.23
CA THR A 70 13.80 8.62 -14.08
C THR A 70 13.45 8.59 -15.56
N GLY A 71 13.74 9.68 -16.27
CA GLY A 71 13.50 9.79 -17.72
C GLY A 71 12.33 10.72 -18.06
N PRO A 72 11.75 10.63 -19.27
CA PRO A 72 10.55 11.40 -19.59
C PRO A 72 9.44 11.01 -18.60
N GLN A 73 8.80 12.00 -17.97
CA GLN A 73 7.76 11.80 -16.95
C GLN A 73 6.60 10.97 -17.51
N THR A 74 6.71 9.65 -17.39
CA THR A 74 5.76 8.69 -17.91
C THR A 74 4.84 8.28 -16.76
N VAL A 75 3.55 8.34 -17.03
CA VAL A 75 2.51 8.00 -16.05
C VAL A 75 1.79 6.75 -16.53
N ASN A 76 1.90 5.68 -15.77
CA ASN A 76 1.25 4.41 -16.06
C ASN A 76 0.11 4.15 -15.08
N LEU A 77 -1.06 3.78 -15.60
CA LEU A 77 -2.21 3.36 -14.79
C LEU A 77 -2.26 1.83 -14.75
N VAL A 78 -1.77 1.26 -13.65
CA VAL A 78 -1.70 -0.19 -13.47
C VAL A 78 -2.93 -0.69 -12.71
N PRO A 79 -3.73 -1.60 -13.27
CA PRO A 79 -4.87 -2.19 -12.56
C PRO A 79 -4.47 -2.92 -11.27
N THR A 80 -5.22 -2.73 -10.20
CA THR A 80 -4.98 -3.37 -8.88
C THR A 80 -5.11 -4.89 -8.90
N LYS A 81 -5.65 -5.48 -9.97
CA LYS A 81 -5.65 -6.94 -10.20
C LYS A 81 -4.26 -7.55 -10.39
N PHE A 82 -3.26 -6.74 -10.76
CA PHE A 82 -1.87 -7.18 -10.90
C PHE A 82 -1.08 -7.10 -9.60
N PHE A 83 -1.67 -6.50 -8.56
CA PHE A 83 -1.07 -6.40 -7.24
C PHE A 83 -1.53 -7.58 -6.38
N GLU A 84 -0.65 -8.02 -5.49
CA GLU A 84 -0.99 -8.99 -4.45
C GLU A 84 -2.12 -8.41 -3.58
N LYS A 85 -3.19 -9.19 -3.40
CA LYS A 85 -4.36 -8.78 -2.61
C LYS A 85 -4.40 -9.53 -1.31
N PHE A 86 -4.39 -8.78 -0.23
CA PHE A 86 -4.41 -9.29 1.14
C PHE A 86 -5.82 -9.16 1.72
N ALA A 87 -6.27 -10.19 2.42
CA ALA A 87 -7.57 -10.17 3.08
C ALA A 87 -7.58 -9.26 4.31
N THR A 88 -6.42 -9.07 4.95
CA THR A 88 -6.27 -8.24 6.14
C THR A 88 -5.07 -7.32 6.05
N LEU A 89 -5.10 -6.23 6.83
CA LEU A 89 -3.95 -5.34 7.01
C LEU A 89 -2.74 -6.12 7.52
N ARG A 90 -2.94 -7.06 8.46
CA ARG A 90 -1.87 -7.87 9.03
C ARG A 90 -1.16 -8.71 7.98
N ASP A 91 -1.88 -9.33 7.06
CA ASP A 91 -1.26 -10.13 6.00
C ASP A 91 -0.41 -9.27 5.06
N ALA A 92 -0.88 -8.06 4.74
CA ALA A 92 -0.12 -7.10 3.95
C ALA A 92 1.17 -6.66 4.67
N LEU A 93 1.09 -6.42 5.99
CA LEU A 93 2.25 -6.07 6.81
C LEU A 93 3.24 -7.23 6.90
N GLN A 94 2.74 -8.45 7.14
CA GLN A 94 3.57 -9.65 7.17
C GLN A 94 4.34 -9.81 5.85
N SER A 95 3.70 -9.54 4.70
CA SER A 95 4.39 -9.58 3.41
C SER A 95 5.52 -8.55 3.31
N ILE A 96 5.35 -7.35 3.88
CA ILE A 96 6.44 -6.35 3.94
C ILE A 96 7.57 -6.86 4.83
N GLU A 97 7.24 -7.39 6.01
CA GLU A 97 8.22 -7.97 6.92
C GLU A 97 9.00 -9.11 6.26
N ASP A 98 8.31 -10.04 5.60
CA ASP A 98 8.91 -11.17 4.88
C ASP A 98 9.83 -10.70 3.75
N LEU A 99 9.45 -9.65 3.01
CA LEU A 99 10.30 -9.03 1.97
C LEU A 99 11.60 -8.45 2.55
N THR A 100 11.57 -7.95 3.79
CA THR A 100 12.76 -7.39 4.45
C THR A 100 13.56 -8.40 5.26
N GLY A 101 12.92 -9.48 5.73
CA GLY A 101 13.54 -10.52 6.55
C GLY A 101 14.33 -11.55 5.75
N HIS A 102 14.05 -11.72 4.46
CA HIS A 102 14.80 -12.61 3.58
C HIS A 102 16.15 -12.00 3.15
N GLY A 103 17.12 -11.96 4.07
CA GLY A 103 18.54 -12.11 3.69
C GLY A 103 19.44 -10.88 3.74
N HIS A 104 19.06 -9.79 4.41
CA HIS A 104 19.94 -8.63 4.54
C HIS A 104 20.02 -8.12 5.99
N GLU A 105 21.17 -8.32 6.64
CA GLU A 105 21.45 -7.79 8.00
C GLU A 105 21.27 -6.26 8.12
N GLU A 106 21.37 -5.56 6.99
CA GLU A 106 21.25 -4.10 6.88
C GLU A 106 19.85 -3.61 6.49
N ALA A 107 18.94 -4.52 6.11
CA ALA A 107 17.59 -4.19 5.73
C ALA A 107 16.76 -3.82 6.96
N ARG A 108 16.14 -2.64 6.93
CA ARG A 108 15.30 -2.13 8.01
C ARG A 108 14.05 -1.51 7.43
N VAL A 109 12.90 -1.95 7.90
CA VAL A 109 11.63 -1.28 7.64
C VAL A 109 11.22 -0.49 8.87
N SER A 110 10.82 0.77 8.68
CA SER A 110 10.27 1.60 9.74
C SER A 110 8.91 2.12 9.30
N ARG A 111 7.89 1.90 10.12
CA ARG A 111 6.60 2.54 9.91
C ARG A 111 6.77 4.07 9.93
N ARG A 112 6.26 4.75 8.90
CA ARG A 112 6.17 6.20 8.87
C ARG A 112 4.94 6.60 9.68
N ASN A 113 5.17 7.14 10.87
CA ASN A 113 4.11 7.71 11.69
C ASN A 113 3.85 9.14 11.19
N ASN A 114 2.76 9.33 10.43
CA ASN A 114 2.31 10.64 9.98
C ASN A 114 1.34 11.25 10.98
#